data_AF-A0A2V9I9N5-F1
#
_entry.id   AF-A0A2V9I9N5-F1
#
_cell.length_a   1.000
_cell.length_b   1.000
_cell.length_c   1.000
_cell.angle_alpha   90.00
_cell.angle_beta   90.00
_cell.angle_gamma   90.00
#
_symmetry.space_group_name_H-M   'P 1'
#
loop_
_entity.id
_entity.type
_entity.pdbx_description
1 polymer ?
#
loop_
_entity_poly.entity_id
_entity_poly.type
_entity_poly.pdbx_seq_one_letter_code
_entity_poly.pdbx_strand_id
1 'polypeptide(L)'
;MEYVAMARGLTASPPFSTRILKPLVASSMAALTGLSPEQAFRLLTPLEILASLLALLAVLRRRRVSWRGQAALLLALGSLLAVNLGHTPVLVDSLLLLLACMMILALDREQHALALAVACLAALTKE
;
A
#
# COMPACT_ATOMS: atom_id res chain seq x y z
N MET A 1 16.59 -3.22 -5.70
CA MET A 1 17.29 -4.49 -5.46
C MET A 1 17.46 -4.81 -3.97
N GLU A 2 17.67 -3.81 -3.11
CA GLU A 2 17.88 -4.03 -1.65
C GLU A 2 16.66 -4.62 -0.91
N TYR A 3 15.44 -4.19 -1.23
CA TYR A 3 14.21 -4.73 -0.61
C TYR A 3 14.00 -6.23 -0.85
N VAL A 4 14.39 -6.73 -2.03
CA VAL A 4 14.31 -8.17 -2.37
C VAL A 4 15.40 -8.95 -1.63
N ALA A 5 16.60 -8.37 -1.46
CA ALA A 5 17.66 -8.96 -0.67
C ALA A 5 17.27 -9.09 0.82
N MET A 6 16.66 -8.04 1.39
CA MET A 6 16.12 -8.08 2.76
C MET A 6 15.04 -9.14 2.95
N ALA A 7 14.08 -9.25 2.02
CA ALA A 7 13.05 -10.29 2.13
C ALA A 7 13.59 -11.71 1.98
N ARG A 8 14.80 -11.87 1.42
CA ARG A 8 15.54 -13.14 1.35
C ARG A 8 16.45 -13.37 2.57
N GLY A 9 16.44 -12.48 3.58
CA GLY A 9 17.28 -12.59 4.77
C GLY A 9 18.76 -12.27 4.52
N LEU A 10 19.10 -11.64 3.40
CA LEU A 10 20.47 -11.22 3.10
C LEU A 10 20.74 -9.85 3.74
N THR A 11 21.89 -9.70 4.40
CA THR A 11 22.37 -8.43 4.96
C THR A 11 22.58 -7.41 3.84
N ALA A 12 21.77 -6.35 3.82
CA ALA A 12 22.10 -5.16 3.02
C ALA A 12 23.26 -4.40 3.70
N SER A 13 24.10 -3.70 2.94
CA SER A 13 25.19 -2.90 3.52
C SER A 13 24.63 -1.53 3.95
N PRO A 14 24.97 -1.00 5.13
CA PRO A 14 24.53 0.33 5.56
C PRO A 14 25.04 1.46 4.65
N PRO A 15 24.36 2.63 4.57
CA PRO A 15 23.25 3.06 5.44
C PRO A 15 21.89 2.47 5.03
N PHE A 16 21.11 2.03 6.00
CA PHE A 16 19.77 1.49 5.78
C PHE A 16 18.73 2.62 5.84
N SER A 17 18.33 3.17 4.69
CA SER A 17 17.03 3.87 4.55
C SER A 17 15.93 2.86 4.21
N THR A 18 15.78 1.82 5.03
CA THR A 18 14.99 0.65 4.66
C THR A 18 13.67 0.62 5.40
N ARG A 19 12.62 0.99 4.68
CA ARG A 19 11.23 0.81 5.10
C ARG A 19 10.97 -0.66 5.41
N ILE A 20 10.92 -1.02 6.69
CA ILE A 20 10.91 -2.41 7.19
C ILE A 20 9.58 -3.12 6.89
N LEU A 21 8.48 -2.36 6.89
CA LEU A 21 7.14 -2.93 6.81
C LEU A 21 6.86 -3.63 5.46
N LYS A 22 7.26 -3.04 4.34
CA LYS A 22 6.95 -3.61 3.01
C LYS A 22 7.70 -4.94 2.76
N PRO A 23 9.00 -5.08 3.07
CA PRO A 23 9.69 -6.36 3.07
C PRO A 23 9.09 -7.39 4.01
N LEU A 24 8.66 -6.99 5.21
CA LEU A 24 8.01 -7.90 6.15
C LEU A 24 6.70 -8.46 5.57
N VAL A 25 5.87 -7.60 4.99
CA VAL A 25 4.62 -8.00 4.34
C VAL A 25 4.90 -8.88 3.12
N ALA A 26 5.91 -8.55 2.31
CA ALA A 26 6.30 -9.36 1.14
C ALA A 26 6.83 -10.75 1.54
N SER A 27 7.65 -10.84 2.59
CA SER A 27 8.16 -12.09 3.12
C SER A 27 7.03 -12.95 3.69
N SER A 28 6.11 -12.34 4.45
CA SER A 28 4.93 -13.03 4.99
C SER A 28 4.02 -13.55 3.88
N MET A 29 3.79 -12.74 2.85
CA MET A 29 2.99 -13.15 1.70
C MET A 29 3.66 -14.30 0.94
N ALA A 30 4.97 -14.23 0.70
CA ALA A 30 5.73 -15.32 0.08
C ALA A 30 5.62 -16.63 0.88
N ALA A 31 5.76 -16.56 2.21
CA ALA A 31 5.62 -17.72 3.10
C ALA A 31 4.20 -18.33 3.08
N LEU A 32 3.15 -17.49 3.06
CA LEU A 32 1.76 -17.94 3.08
C LEU A 32 1.27 -18.48 1.72
N THR A 33 1.82 -17.98 0.62
CA THR A 33 1.34 -18.29 -0.75
C THR A 33 2.26 -19.23 -1.53
N GLY A 34 3.46 -19.52 -1.00
CA GLY A 34 4.49 -20.29 -1.72
C GLY A 34 5.12 -19.53 -2.90
N LEU A 35 4.81 -18.24 -3.07
CA LEU A 35 5.37 -17.40 -4.12
C LEU A 35 6.83 -17.07 -3.84
N SER A 36 7.61 -16.79 -4.90
CA SER A 36 8.95 -16.24 -4.70
C SER A 36 8.85 -14.82 -4.10
N PRO A 37 9.81 -14.40 -3.25
CA PRO A 37 9.79 -13.05 -2.66
C PRO A 37 9.67 -11.93 -3.70
N GLU A 38 10.27 -12.12 -4.88
CA GLU A 38 10.19 -11.16 -5.98
C GLU A 38 8.78 -11.08 -6.59
N GLN A 39 8.13 -12.23 -6.80
CA GLN A 39 6.73 -12.26 -7.23
C GLN A 39 5.81 -11.63 -6.18
N ALA A 40 6.09 -11.86 -4.90
CA ALA A 40 5.33 -11.27 -3.81
C ALA A 40 5.43 -9.73 -3.82
N PHE A 41 6.62 -9.16 -4.01
CA PHE A 41 6.79 -7.72 -4.15
C PHE A 41 6.08 -7.12 -5.37
N ARG A 42 6.13 -7.83 -6.51
CA ARG A 42 5.49 -7.38 -7.74
C ARG A 42 3.97 -7.39 -7.62
N LEU A 43 3.39 -8.34 -6.89
CA LEU A 43 1.95 -8.43 -6.64
C LEU A 43 1.46 -7.49 -5.53
N LEU A 44 2.29 -7.19 -4.54
CA LEU A 44 1.93 -6.30 -3.44
C LEU A 44 1.54 -4.91 -3.91
N THR A 45 2.33 -4.33 -4.82
CA THR A 45 2.08 -2.98 -5.32
C THR A 45 0.69 -2.81 -5.97
N PRO A 46 0.26 -3.63 -6.95
CA PRO A 46 -1.06 -3.52 -7.54
C PRO A 46 -2.18 -3.86 -6.54
N LEU A 47 -1.97 -4.80 -5.61
CA LEU A 47 -2.95 -5.12 -4.56
C LEU A 47 -3.15 -3.96 -3.58
N GLU A 48 -2.07 -3.32 -3.14
CA GLU A 48 -2.09 -2.16 -2.26
C GLU A 48 -2.83 -0.98 -2.91
N ILE A 49 -2.57 -0.70 -4.19
CA ILE A 49 -3.27 0.38 -4.91
C ILE A 49 -4.75 0.02 -5.11
N LEU A 50 -5.08 -1.22 -5.47
CA LEU A 50 -6.47 -1.66 -5.60
C LEU A 50 -7.23 -1.52 -4.28
N ALA A 51 -6.64 -1.97 -3.18
CA ALA A 51 -7.21 -1.82 -1.84
C ALA A 51 -7.39 -0.34 -1.46
N SER A 52 -6.44 0.52 -1.81
CA SER A 52 -6.54 1.98 -1.60
C SER A 52 -7.73 2.57 -2.35
N LEU A 53 -7.92 2.19 -3.62
CA LEU A 53 -9.07 2.62 -4.44
C LEU A 53 -10.41 2.19 -3.83
N LEU A 54 -10.49 0.94 -3.36
CA LEU A 54 -11.70 0.41 -2.72
C LEU A 54 -12.01 1.14 -1.41
N ALA A 55 -11.00 1.42 -0.58
CA ALA A 55 -11.15 2.19 0.65
C ALA A 55 -11.66 3.61 0.35
N LEU A 56 -11.07 4.29 -0.65
CA LEU A 56 -11.50 5.61 -1.08
C LEU A 56 -12.94 5.61 -1.61
N LEU A 57 -13.29 4.63 -2.45
CA LEU A 57 -14.65 4.49 -2.96
C LEU A 57 -15.66 4.30 -1.83
N ALA A 58 -15.33 3.52 -0.80
CA ALA A 58 -16.19 3.33 0.37
C ALA A 58 -16.46 4.66 1.10
N VAL A 59 -15.42 5.48 1.30
CA VAL A 59 -15.55 6.82 1.91
C VAL A 59 -16.43 7.73 1.05
N LEU A 60 -16.14 7.81 -0.26
CA LEU A 60 -16.87 8.69 -1.17
C LEU A 60 -18.36 8.33 -1.28
N ARG A 61 -18.69 7.03 -1.31
CA ARG A 61 -20.08 6.54 -1.30
C ARG A 61 -20.78 6.92 -0.01
N ARG A 62 -20.14 6.74 1.14
CA ARG A 62 -20.74 7.08 2.44
C ARG A 62 -20.98 8.58 2.60
N ARG A 63 -20.08 9.41 2.07
CA ARG A 63 -20.22 10.87 2.04
C ARG A 63 -21.15 11.38 0.94
N ARG A 64 -21.81 10.49 0.17
CA ARG A 64 -22.73 10.83 -0.93
C ARG A 64 -22.12 11.76 -1.98
N VAL A 65 -20.81 11.62 -2.24
CA VAL A 65 -20.14 12.36 -3.33
C VAL A 65 -20.80 12.00 -4.66
N SER A 66 -20.97 12.98 -5.55
CA SER A 66 -21.58 12.75 -6.86
C SER A 66 -20.85 11.66 -7.64
N TRP A 67 -21.57 10.88 -8.45
CA TRP A 67 -20.98 9.80 -9.24
C TRP A 67 -19.86 10.30 -10.17
N ARG A 68 -19.98 11.54 -10.68
CA ARG A 68 -18.96 12.21 -11.50
C ARG A 68 -17.69 12.47 -10.69
N GLY A 69 -17.82 12.95 -9.45
CA GLY A 69 -16.70 13.17 -8.55
C GLY A 69 -16.01 11.86 -8.13
N GLN A 70 -16.80 10.81 -7.88
CA GLN A 70 -16.28 9.46 -7.62
C GLN A 70 -15.45 8.96 -8.81
N ALA A 71 -15.99 9.05 -10.03
CA ALA A 71 -15.30 8.62 -11.23
C ALA A 71 -14.02 9.44 -11.48
N ALA A 72 -14.05 10.75 -11.31
CA ALA A 72 -12.88 11.61 -11.50
C ALA A 72 -11.74 11.28 -10.52
N LEU A 73 -12.05 11.11 -9.23
CA LEU A 73 -11.07 10.73 -8.21
C LEU A 73 -10.50 9.31 -8.45
N LEU A 74 -11.37 8.35 -8.80
CA LEU A 74 -10.94 6.99 -9.09
C LEU A 74 -10.13 6.89 -10.38
N LEU A 75 -10.44 7.68 -11.40
CA LEU A 75 -9.66 7.75 -12.63
C LEU A 75 -8.31 8.42 -12.39
N ALA A 76 -8.26 9.52 -11.62
CA ALA A 76 -7.01 10.17 -11.27
C ALA A 76 -6.08 9.22 -10.52
N LEU A 77 -6.60 8.51 -9.52
CA LEU A 77 -5.80 7.60 -8.69
C LEU A 77 -5.56 6.23 -9.39
N GLY A 78 -6.50 5.77 -10.22
CA GLY A 78 -6.42 4.55 -11.02
C GLY A 78 -5.51 4.67 -12.25
N SER A 79 -5.25 5.89 -12.74
CA SER A 79 -4.28 6.12 -13.81
C SER A 79 -2.86 5.66 -13.40
N LEU A 80 -2.51 5.78 -12.11
CA LEU A 80 -1.30 5.22 -11.54
C LEU A 80 -1.27 3.69 -11.67
N LEU A 81 -2.41 3.00 -11.51
CA LEU A 81 -2.50 1.54 -11.68
C LEU A 81 -2.18 1.13 -13.13
N ALA A 82 -2.69 1.87 -14.11
CA ALA A 82 -2.47 1.61 -15.53
C ALA A 82 -0.99 1.76 -15.93
N VAL A 83 -0.28 2.76 -15.37
CA VAL A 83 1.15 2.94 -15.58
C VAL A 83 1.97 1.80 -14.95
N ASN A 84 1.54 1.31 -13.78
CA ASN A 84 2.26 0.25 -13.06
C ASN A 84 2.06 -1.15 -13.66
N LEU A 85 0.90 -1.44 -14.26
CA LEU A 85 0.65 -2.72 -14.92
C LEU A 85 1.51 -2.94 -16.18
N GLY A 86 1.96 -1.86 -16.83
CA GLY A 86 2.79 -1.92 -18.05
C GLY A 86 4.31 -1.95 -17.81
N HIS A 87 4.81 -1.60 -16.62
CA HIS A 87 6.25 -1.52 -16.33
C HIS A 87 6.68 -2.21 -15.03
N THR A 88 5.75 -2.69 -14.20
CA THR A 88 6.00 -3.37 -12.90
C THR A 88 7.03 -2.70 -11.98
N PRO A 89 7.09 -1.36 -11.83
CA PRO A 89 7.96 -0.78 -10.83
C PRO A 89 7.42 -1.11 -9.43
N VAL A 90 8.28 -1.60 -8.55
CA VAL A 90 7.95 -1.76 -7.12
C VAL A 90 7.86 -0.36 -6.52
N LEU A 91 6.64 0.19 -6.43
CA LEU A 91 6.42 1.46 -5.76
C LEU A 91 6.64 1.27 -4.27
N VAL A 92 7.62 1.96 -3.72
CA VAL A 92 7.93 1.84 -2.30
C VAL A 92 6.84 2.51 -1.45
N ASP A 93 6.11 3.49 -2.00
CA ASP A 93 5.08 4.28 -1.30
C ASP A 93 3.65 3.71 -1.38
N SER A 94 3.40 2.63 -2.13
CA SER A 94 2.03 2.10 -2.27
C SER A 94 1.45 1.58 -0.95
N LEU A 95 2.30 1.10 -0.04
CA LEU A 95 1.89 0.73 1.31
C LEU A 95 1.50 1.96 2.15
N LEU A 96 2.25 3.05 2.03
CA LEU A 96 1.91 4.31 2.72
C LEU A 96 0.58 4.87 2.21
N LEU A 97 0.33 4.80 0.89
CA LEU A 97 -0.95 5.17 0.29
C LEU A 97 -2.10 4.32 0.87
N LEU A 98 -1.92 3.01 0.95
CA LEU A 98 -2.92 2.11 1.54
C LEU A 98 -3.22 2.47 3.00
N LEU A 99 -2.18 2.68 3.81
CA LEU A 99 -2.33 3.06 5.22
C LEU A 99 -3.03 4.42 5.35
N ALA A 100 -2.70 5.40 4.51
CA ALA A 100 -3.40 6.69 4.49
C ALA A 100 -4.89 6.54 4.14
N CYS A 101 -5.23 5.75 3.13
CA CYS A 101 -6.62 5.48 2.77
C CYS A 101 -7.38 4.74 3.89
N MET A 102 -6.74 3.78 4.56
CA MET A 102 -7.32 3.06 5.69
C MET A 102 -7.53 3.97 6.90
N MET A 103 -6.61 4.90 7.17
CA MET A 103 -6.75 5.92 8.21
C MET A 103 -7.96 6.83 7.92
N ILE A 104 -8.09 7.32 6.69
CA ILE A 104 -9.24 8.15 6.28
C ILE A 104 -10.55 7.36 6.44
N LEU A 105 -10.58 6.09 6.05
CA LEU A 105 -11.75 5.22 6.21
C LEU A 105 -12.11 4.98 7.69
N ALA A 106 -11.11 4.78 8.55
CA ALA A 106 -11.31 4.61 9.99
C ALA A 106 -11.85 5.90 10.64
N LEU A 107 -11.30 7.06 10.28
CA LEU A 107 -11.79 8.38 10.71
C LEU A 107 -13.22 8.63 10.22
N ASP A 108 -13.52 8.29 8.97
CA ASP A 108 -14.87 8.38 8.43
C ASP A 108 -15.86 7.54 9.25
N ARG A 109 -15.43 6.38 9.77
CA ARG A 109 -16.20 5.48 10.64
C ARG A 109 -16.16 5.83 12.12
N GLU A 110 -15.59 6.97 12.51
CA GLU A 110 -15.45 7.41 13.90
C GLU A 110 -14.62 6.42 14.77
N GLN A 111 -13.81 5.57 14.13
CA GLN A 111 -12.94 4.59 14.77
C GLN A 111 -11.58 5.21 15.08
N HIS A 112 -11.55 6.15 16.02
CA HIS A 112 -10.36 6.96 16.35
C HIS A 112 -9.14 6.12 16.77
N ALA A 113 -9.35 5.07 17.58
CA ALA A 113 -8.26 4.19 18.01
C ALA A 113 -7.62 3.44 16.82
N LEU A 114 -8.44 2.97 15.87
CA LEU A 114 -7.95 2.32 14.66
C LEU A 114 -7.21 3.32 13.77
N ALA A 115 -7.76 4.53 13.59
CA ALA A 115 -7.10 5.58 12.83
C ALA A 115 -5.73 5.93 13.41
N LEU A 116 -5.62 6.02 14.74
CA LEU A 116 -4.34 6.27 15.43
C LEU A 116 -3.35 5.11 15.21
N ALA A 117 -3.80 3.86 15.36
CA ALA A 117 -2.95 2.71 15.12
C ALA A 117 -2.42 2.67 13.67
N VAL A 118 -3.29 2.95 12.69
CA VAL A 118 -2.90 3.02 11.28
C VAL A 118 -1.95 4.20 11.02
N ALA A 119 -2.15 5.35 11.67
CA ALA A 119 -1.24 6.49 11.58
C ALA A 119 0.15 6.16 12.14
N CYS A 120 0.24 5.45 13.27
CA CYS A 120 1.50 4.96 13.82
C CYS A 120 2.20 4.01 12.84
N LEU A 121 1.46 3.06 12.24
CA LEU A 121 2.01 2.17 11.21
C LEU A 121 2.48 2.93 9.97
N ALA A 122 1.74 3.96 9.55
CA ALA A 122 2.13 4.83 8.44
C ALA A 122 3.42 5.60 8.76
N ALA A 123 3.56 6.13 9.97
CA ALA A 123 4.80 6.78 10.40
C ALA A 123 5.99 5.83 10.35
N LEU A 124 5.82 4.57 10.78
CA LEU A 124 6.84 3.52 10.74
C LEU A 124 7.18 3.01 9.33
N THR A 125 6.41 3.38 8.31
CA THR A 125 6.77 3.12 6.91
C THR A 125 7.69 4.18 6.31
N LYS A 126 7.91 5.30 7.02
CA LYS A 126 8.80 6.37 6.61
C LYS A 126 10.09 6.27 7.42
N GLU A 127 11.18 6.00 6.71
CA GLU A 127 12.58 5.85 7.20
C GLU A 127 12.84 4.59 8.05
#